data_AF-N6TQA1-F1
#
_entry.id   AF-N6TQA1-F1
#
_cell.length_a   1.000
_cell.length_b   1.000
_cell.length_c   1.000
_cell.angle_alpha   90.00
_cell.angle_beta   90.00
_cell.angle_gamma   90.00
#
_symmetry.space_group_name_H-M   'P 1'
#
loop_
_entity.id
_entity.type
_entity.pdbx_description
1 polymer ?
#
loop_
_entity_poly.entity_id
_entity_poly.type
_entity_poly.pdbx_seq_one_letter_code
_entity_poly.pdbx_strand_id
1 'polypeptide(L)'
;MSNRKWVTQPDVYVCPLTKEAQELAMFELRENDQTRDSALESMRDWIKQNPRIKNCRLDARFLLRFLRFKKFSVEQAKEALERYILLRQCFGVAFNCLDITIPMMEELTNLGYMFACPKRDSQGRRVIVARPGVFDLNKFTNGDMCRIHGIVYETLMEDEENQVRGFVHFADGSGVGFAYLTLFTIREAVRIVKNGEKTLPMRHKEVHGFNIHPSMKFALDWGMTLISDKIKSRVRLYSNINEVLDAGHVEKHILPKEYGGTMPMSEMIGKFEAGALNKSELWKEELRQSHPILMSHDEMAVNEELFSRREKEGAVSALRRQGVSCGAEKDSLCGITGNFRKL
;
A
#
# COMPACT_ATOMS: atom_id res chain seq x y z
N MET A 1 16.02 15.60 29.04
CA MET A 1 15.67 14.53 28.10
C MET A 1 14.15 14.43 28.07
N SER A 2 13.50 14.58 26.91
CA SER A 2 12.02 14.58 26.88
C SER A 2 11.51 13.16 27.11
N ASN A 3 10.61 12.95 28.08
CA ASN A 3 9.95 11.66 28.39
C ASN A 3 8.96 11.23 27.27
N ARG A 4 9.44 11.15 26.02
CA ARG A 4 8.63 10.66 24.90
C ARG A 4 8.47 9.15 25.03
N LYS A 5 7.22 8.69 25.18
CA LYS A 5 6.86 7.29 25.02
C LYS A 5 6.67 7.01 23.53
N TRP A 6 7.49 6.13 22.98
CA TRP A 6 7.42 5.70 21.57
C TRP A 6 6.39 4.59 21.39
N VAL A 7 5.76 4.51 20.21
CA VAL A 7 4.77 3.46 19.86
C VAL A 7 5.37 2.06 20.01
N THR A 8 6.61 1.90 19.52
CA THR A 8 7.44 0.71 19.74
C THR A 8 8.83 1.14 20.15
N GLN A 9 9.50 0.31 20.95
CA GLN A 9 10.88 0.54 21.35
C GLN A 9 11.86 0.04 20.28
N PRO A 10 13.08 0.59 20.20
CA PRO A 10 14.15 0.01 19.41
C PRO A 10 14.43 -1.44 19.82
N ASP A 11 14.53 -2.32 18.82
CA ASP A 11 14.89 -3.73 18.94
C ASP A 11 16.27 -4.01 18.31
N VAL A 12 16.89 -5.11 18.75
CA VAL A 12 18.04 -5.70 18.06
C VAL A 12 17.49 -6.52 16.90
N TYR A 13 17.77 -6.07 15.69
CA TYR A 13 17.23 -6.70 14.51
C TYR A 13 17.96 -8.01 14.19
N VAL A 14 17.18 -9.06 13.94
CA VAL A 14 17.66 -10.34 13.41
C VAL A 14 16.96 -10.58 12.08
N CYS A 15 17.73 -10.72 11.00
CA CYS A 15 17.19 -10.85 9.67
C CYS A 15 16.43 -12.18 9.49
N PRO A 16 15.10 -12.18 9.26
CA PRO A 16 14.35 -13.40 9.05
C PRO A 16 14.42 -13.90 7.59
N LEU A 17 14.98 -13.10 6.69
CA LEU A 17 14.99 -13.36 5.26
C LEU A 17 15.94 -14.51 4.90
N THR A 18 15.52 -15.36 3.95
CA THR A 18 16.38 -16.39 3.36
C THR A 18 17.60 -15.77 2.67
N LYS A 19 18.66 -16.56 2.46
CA LYS A 19 19.86 -16.08 1.74
C LYS A 19 19.54 -15.49 0.37
N GLU A 20 18.66 -16.16 -0.38
CA GLU A 20 18.19 -15.69 -1.70
C GLU A 20 17.52 -14.31 -1.60
N ALA A 21 16.63 -14.11 -0.62
CA ALA A 21 15.99 -12.82 -0.41
C ALA A 21 17.00 -11.74 0.02
N GLN A 22 18.02 -12.09 0.80
CA GLN A 22 19.10 -11.16 1.17
C GLN A 22 19.99 -10.78 -0.02
N GLU A 23 20.32 -11.72 -0.91
CA GLU A 23 21.05 -11.45 -2.14
C GLU A 23 20.25 -10.51 -3.06
N LEU A 24 18.94 -10.75 -3.18
CA LEU A 24 18.05 -9.85 -3.91
C LEU A 24 17.98 -8.46 -3.27
N ALA A 25 17.90 -8.38 -1.94
CA ALA A 25 17.91 -7.11 -1.22
C ALA A 25 19.23 -6.34 -1.42
N MET A 26 20.37 -7.05 -1.41
CA MET A 26 21.67 -6.45 -1.73
C MET A 26 21.70 -5.90 -3.15
N PHE A 27 21.27 -6.68 -4.14
CA PHE A 27 21.31 -6.29 -5.54
C PHE A 27 20.32 -5.16 -5.89
N GLU A 28 19.05 -5.29 -5.50
CA GLU A 28 18.00 -4.33 -5.87
C GLU A 28 17.95 -3.10 -4.95
N LEU A 29 18.34 -3.26 -3.67
CA LEU A 29 18.11 -2.27 -2.61
C LEU A 29 19.38 -1.79 -1.92
N ARG A 30 20.55 -2.41 -2.18
CA ARG A 30 21.82 -2.11 -1.52
C ARG A 30 21.81 -2.43 -0.02
N GLU A 31 20.99 -3.40 0.38
CA GLU A 31 20.90 -3.89 1.76
C GLU A 31 21.92 -4.99 2.02
N ASN A 32 22.74 -4.81 3.04
CA ASN A 32 23.57 -5.85 3.67
C ASN A 32 23.64 -5.63 5.19
N ASP A 33 24.21 -6.59 5.91
CA ASP A 33 24.25 -6.55 7.38
C ASP A 33 24.86 -5.26 7.95
N GLN A 34 25.99 -4.80 7.42
CA GLN A 34 26.66 -3.59 7.90
C GLN A 34 25.83 -2.31 7.63
N THR A 35 25.25 -2.21 6.44
CA THR A 35 24.39 -1.06 6.09
C THR A 35 23.09 -1.04 6.88
N ARG A 36 22.60 -2.20 7.32
CA ARG A 36 21.33 -2.31 8.03
C ARG A 36 21.40 -1.71 9.42
N ASP A 37 22.39 -2.09 10.20
CA ASP A 37 22.53 -1.64 11.60
C ASP A 37 22.77 -0.13 11.65
N SER A 38 23.71 0.36 10.85
CA SER A 38 24.02 1.79 10.77
C SER A 38 22.84 2.65 10.27
N ALA A 39 22.07 2.17 9.29
CA ALA A 39 20.90 2.88 8.78
C ALA A 39 19.75 2.91 9.81
N LEU A 40 19.52 1.79 10.52
CA LEU A 40 18.51 1.72 11.57
C LEU A 40 18.83 2.67 12.72
N GLU A 41 20.09 2.70 13.17
CA GLU A 41 20.55 3.63 14.19
C GLU A 41 20.37 5.09 13.74
N SER A 42 20.79 5.42 12.52
CA SER A 42 20.61 6.76 11.94
C SER A 42 19.14 7.19 11.87
N MET A 43 18.24 6.29 11.48
CA MET A 43 16.78 6.55 11.46
C MET A 43 16.26 6.82 12.88
N ARG A 44 16.61 5.97 13.86
CA ARG A 44 16.17 6.08 15.25
C ARG A 44 16.63 7.38 15.89
N ASP A 45 17.89 7.75 15.70
CA ASP A 45 18.46 8.98 16.26
C ASP A 45 17.84 10.22 15.63
N TRP A 46 17.66 10.21 14.32
CA TRP A 46 16.97 11.28 13.63
C TRP A 46 15.52 11.43 14.12
N ILE A 47 14.76 10.33 14.30
CA ILE A 47 13.39 10.39 14.84
C ILE A 47 13.37 11.04 16.23
N LYS A 48 14.30 10.66 17.11
CA LYS A 48 14.39 11.21 18.47
C LYS A 48 14.70 12.71 18.49
N GLN A 49 15.51 13.19 17.53
CA GLN A 49 15.96 14.58 17.44
C GLN A 49 15.01 15.47 16.63
N ASN A 50 14.17 14.90 15.75
CA ASN A 50 13.31 15.67 14.87
C ASN A 50 12.11 16.27 15.64
N PRO A 51 11.99 17.60 15.74
CA PRO A 51 10.88 18.25 16.44
C PRO A 51 9.53 18.10 15.70
N ARG A 52 9.55 17.75 14.40
CA ARG A 52 8.35 17.50 13.60
C ARG A 52 7.68 16.17 13.93
N ILE A 53 8.41 15.21 14.50
CA ILE A 53 7.86 13.92 14.90
C ILE A 53 7.51 13.97 16.38
N LYS A 54 6.22 13.78 16.69
CA LYS A 54 5.71 13.75 18.07
C LYS A 54 5.83 12.34 18.64
N ASN A 55 5.42 11.33 17.86
CA ASN A 55 5.48 9.93 18.23
C ASN A 55 5.61 9.04 16.97
N CYS A 56 6.33 7.93 17.09
CA CYS A 56 6.64 7.02 15.98
C CYS A 56 6.98 5.62 16.50
N ARG A 57 6.92 4.63 15.61
CA ARG A 57 7.53 3.32 15.81
C ARG A 57 9.04 3.39 15.63
N LEU A 58 9.79 2.66 16.46
CA LEU A 58 11.25 2.58 16.40
C LEU A 58 11.78 1.16 16.13
N ASP A 59 10.88 0.17 16.04
CA ASP A 59 11.25 -1.20 15.68
C ASP A 59 11.80 -1.29 14.25
N ALA A 60 12.73 -2.21 14.05
CA ALA A 60 13.47 -2.34 12.80
C ALA A 60 12.57 -2.74 11.63
N ARG A 61 11.63 -3.66 11.86
CA ARG A 61 10.66 -4.12 10.84
C ARG A 61 9.90 -2.96 10.19
N PHE A 62 9.46 -1.99 11.00
CA PHE A 62 8.80 -0.79 10.51
C PHE A 62 9.75 0.15 9.76
N LEU A 63 10.91 0.46 10.33
CA LEU A 63 11.87 1.40 9.73
C LEU A 63 12.46 0.87 8.42
N LEU A 64 12.65 -0.45 8.32
CA LEU A 64 13.15 -1.12 7.12
C LEU A 64 12.22 -0.95 5.92
N ARG A 65 10.90 -0.76 6.11
CA ARG A 65 9.98 -0.45 5.01
C ARG A 65 10.47 0.74 4.19
N PHE A 66 10.83 1.81 4.88
CA PHE A 66 11.24 3.07 4.25
C PHE A 66 12.65 2.97 3.67
N LEU A 67 13.57 2.33 4.40
CA LEU A 67 14.93 2.07 3.92
C LEU A 67 14.91 1.23 2.64
N ARG A 68 14.21 0.10 2.64
CA ARG A 68 14.04 -0.79 1.48
C ARG A 68 13.33 -0.07 0.33
N PHE A 69 12.24 0.65 0.61
CA PHE A 69 11.52 1.43 -0.40
C PHE A 69 12.39 2.48 -1.08
N LYS A 70 13.33 3.08 -0.34
CA LYS A 70 14.28 4.08 -0.84
C LYS A 70 15.67 3.53 -1.16
N LYS A 71 15.79 2.20 -1.35
CA LYS A 71 17.05 1.53 -1.72
C LYS A 71 18.24 1.92 -0.83
N PHE A 72 17.97 1.93 0.47
CA PHE A 72 18.92 2.28 1.55
C PHE A 72 19.50 3.70 1.45
N SER A 73 18.86 4.61 0.71
CA SER A 73 19.12 6.04 0.84
C SER A 73 18.48 6.56 2.13
N VAL A 74 19.28 6.65 3.19
CA VAL A 74 18.82 7.04 4.54
C VAL A 74 18.09 8.38 4.53
N GLU A 75 18.61 9.40 3.84
CA GLU A 75 17.97 10.72 3.77
C GLU A 75 16.60 10.68 3.09
N GLN A 76 16.46 9.92 1.99
CA GLN A 76 15.16 9.73 1.35
C GLN A 76 14.20 8.91 2.22
N ALA A 77 14.71 7.96 3.00
CA ALA A 77 13.90 7.14 3.91
C ALA A 77 13.35 7.97 5.07
N LYS A 78 14.16 8.87 5.65
CA LYS A 78 13.73 9.86 6.66
C LYS A 78 12.60 10.73 6.12
N GLU A 79 12.77 11.28 4.92
CA GLU A 79 11.77 12.11 4.26
C GLU A 79 10.47 11.33 3.95
N ALA A 80 10.60 10.05 3.55
CA ALA A 80 9.46 9.18 3.29
C ALA A 80 8.68 8.84 4.56
N LEU A 81 9.38 8.55 5.66
CA LEU A 81 8.77 8.26 6.95
C LEU A 81 8.00 9.48 7.48
N GLU A 82 8.60 10.67 7.44
CA GLU A 82 7.92 11.90 7.89
C GLU A 82 6.64 12.17 7.08
N ARG A 83 6.70 12.01 5.76
CA ARG A 83 5.54 12.13 4.87
C ARG A 83 4.46 11.11 5.19
N TYR A 84 4.86 9.88 5.48
CA TYR A 84 3.93 8.82 5.81
C TYR A 84 3.16 9.13 7.10
N ILE A 85 3.84 9.56 8.17
CA ILE A 85 3.15 9.90 9.43
C ILE A 85 2.25 11.12 9.23
N LEU A 86 2.71 12.14 8.48
CA LEU A 86 1.86 13.30 8.13
C LEU A 86 0.62 12.87 7.34
N LEU A 87 0.78 12.00 6.35
CA LEU A 87 -0.33 11.50 5.54
C LEU A 87 -1.35 10.76 6.41
N ARG A 88 -0.89 9.89 7.32
CA ARG A 88 -1.78 9.20 8.26
C ARG A 88 -2.64 10.19 9.03
N GLN A 89 -2.03 11.24 9.56
CA GLN A 89 -2.72 12.24 10.35
C GLN A 89 -3.66 13.12 9.51
N CYS A 90 -3.24 13.57 8.31
CA CYS A 90 -4.03 14.45 7.45
C CYS A 90 -5.02 13.72 6.52
N PHE A 91 -4.94 12.40 6.42
CA PHE A 91 -5.86 11.55 5.64
C PHE A 91 -6.33 10.36 6.49
N GLY A 92 -6.69 10.65 7.74
CA GLY A 92 -7.06 9.64 8.73
C GLY A 92 -8.23 8.74 8.31
N VAL A 93 -9.07 9.13 7.35
CA VAL A 93 -10.12 8.25 6.82
C VAL A 93 -9.56 6.93 6.26
N ALA A 94 -8.35 6.94 5.70
CA ALA A 94 -7.70 5.76 5.13
C ALA A 94 -6.74 5.06 6.09
N PHE A 95 -6.37 5.71 7.20
CA PHE A 95 -5.19 5.35 7.98
C PHE A 95 -5.43 5.27 9.48
N ASN A 96 -6.51 5.85 10.00
CA ASN A 96 -6.86 5.77 11.41
C ASN A 96 -7.92 4.69 11.64
N CYS A 97 -7.87 4.05 12.80
CA CYS A 97 -8.79 3.00 13.19
C CYS A 97 -8.85 1.89 12.12
N LEU A 98 -7.68 1.29 11.85
CA LEU A 98 -7.51 0.16 10.92
C LEU A 98 -7.99 -1.15 11.56
N ASP A 99 -9.18 -1.12 12.13
CA ASP A 99 -9.76 -2.20 12.89
C ASP A 99 -10.59 -3.11 11.97
N ILE A 100 -10.08 -4.33 11.75
CA ILE A 100 -10.75 -5.36 10.94
C ILE A 100 -12.01 -5.93 11.60
N THR A 101 -12.19 -5.73 12.91
CA THR A 101 -13.35 -6.21 13.67
C THR A 101 -14.58 -5.32 13.51
N ILE A 102 -14.44 -4.15 12.88
CA ILE A 102 -15.57 -3.31 12.50
C ILE A 102 -16.47 -4.11 11.54
N PRO A 103 -17.79 -4.20 11.78
CA PRO A 103 -18.69 -5.03 10.97
C PRO A 103 -18.61 -4.78 9.46
N MET A 104 -18.47 -3.52 9.04
CA MET A 104 -18.32 -3.17 7.62
C MET A 104 -16.98 -3.63 7.03
N MET A 105 -15.90 -3.63 7.81
CA MET A 105 -14.60 -4.12 7.37
C MET A 105 -14.60 -5.64 7.27
N GLU A 106 -15.14 -6.33 8.29
CA GLU A 106 -15.33 -7.78 8.26
C GLU A 106 -16.19 -8.20 7.07
N GLU A 107 -17.27 -7.46 6.79
CA GLU A 107 -18.13 -7.74 5.65
C GLU A 107 -17.41 -7.54 4.31
N LEU A 108 -16.66 -6.44 4.12
CA LEU A 108 -15.87 -6.23 2.89
C LEU A 108 -14.81 -7.31 2.69
N THR A 109 -14.14 -7.76 3.77
CA THR A 109 -13.22 -8.89 3.73
C THR A 109 -13.94 -10.18 3.34
N ASN A 110 -15.12 -10.43 3.91
CA ASN A 110 -15.96 -11.55 3.52
C ASN A 110 -16.38 -11.44 2.06
N LEU A 111 -16.78 -10.29 1.56
CA LEU A 111 -17.16 -10.15 0.14
C LEU A 111 -15.99 -10.44 -0.82
N GLY A 112 -14.76 -10.49 -0.31
CA GLY A 112 -13.56 -10.66 -1.12
C GLY A 112 -13.23 -9.39 -1.89
N TYR A 113 -13.58 -8.23 -1.34
CA TYR A 113 -13.30 -6.92 -1.93
C TYR A 113 -11.81 -6.76 -2.24
N MET A 114 -10.97 -7.11 -1.28
CA MET A 114 -9.52 -7.14 -1.44
C MET A 114 -8.91 -8.16 -0.47
N PHE A 115 -8.03 -9.01 -0.97
CA PHE A 115 -7.34 -10.03 -0.17
C PHE A 115 -5.99 -10.39 -0.78
N ALA A 116 -5.11 -10.96 0.02
CA ALA A 116 -3.83 -11.46 -0.46
C ALA A 116 -3.92 -12.96 -0.76
N CYS A 117 -3.34 -13.39 -1.89
CA CYS A 117 -3.21 -14.80 -2.20
C CYS A 117 -2.22 -15.44 -1.20
N PRO A 118 -2.57 -16.58 -0.57
CA PRO A 118 -1.67 -17.29 0.35
C PRO A 118 -0.31 -17.63 -0.29
N LYS A 119 -0.32 -17.91 -1.60
CA LYS A 119 0.87 -18.25 -2.37
C LYS A 119 1.53 -17.01 -2.96
N ARG A 120 2.85 -17.07 -3.07
CA ARG A 120 3.68 -16.10 -3.79
C ARG A 120 3.83 -16.54 -5.25
N ASP A 121 4.13 -15.57 -6.12
CA ASP A 121 4.45 -15.86 -7.51
C ASP A 121 5.87 -16.47 -7.66
N SER A 122 6.27 -16.82 -8.88
CA SER A 122 7.58 -17.43 -9.15
C SER A 122 8.78 -16.55 -8.75
N GLN A 123 8.58 -15.24 -8.57
CA GLN A 123 9.61 -14.30 -8.09
C GLN A 123 9.52 -14.06 -6.58
N GLY A 124 8.64 -14.78 -5.87
CA GLY A 124 8.36 -14.65 -4.44
C GLY A 124 7.55 -13.39 -4.09
N ARG A 125 6.98 -12.69 -5.07
CA ARG A 125 6.21 -11.46 -4.85
C ARG A 125 4.83 -11.82 -4.31
N ARG A 126 4.28 -10.93 -3.48
CA ARG A 126 2.97 -11.13 -2.87
C ARG A 126 1.86 -10.64 -3.81
N VAL A 127 0.86 -11.49 -4.04
CA VAL A 127 -0.22 -11.20 -4.98
C VAL A 127 -1.43 -10.67 -4.21
N ILE A 128 -1.92 -9.50 -4.60
CA ILE A 128 -3.10 -8.84 -4.05
C ILE A 128 -4.21 -8.95 -5.07
N VAL A 129 -5.32 -9.58 -4.69
CA VAL A 129 -6.52 -9.69 -5.52
C VAL A 129 -7.53 -8.63 -5.10
N ALA A 130 -8.05 -7.87 -6.06
CA ALA A 130 -9.05 -6.83 -5.85
C ALA A 130 -10.29 -7.08 -6.71
N ARG A 131 -11.47 -6.93 -6.12
CA ARG A 131 -12.77 -7.12 -6.79
C ARG A 131 -13.71 -5.96 -6.47
N PRO A 132 -13.42 -4.74 -6.95
CA PRO A 132 -14.21 -3.56 -6.63
C PRO A 132 -15.72 -3.72 -6.90
N GLY A 133 -16.13 -4.55 -7.86
CA GLY A 133 -17.55 -4.80 -8.16
C GLY A 133 -18.40 -5.41 -7.05
N VAL A 134 -17.79 -6.00 -6.01
CA VAL A 134 -18.55 -6.51 -4.84
C VAL A 134 -18.91 -5.41 -3.84
N PHE A 135 -18.44 -4.18 -4.08
CA PHE A 135 -18.67 -3.04 -3.22
C PHE A 135 -20.06 -2.41 -3.51
N ASP A 136 -21.00 -2.58 -2.58
CA ASP A 136 -22.32 -1.97 -2.69
C ASP A 136 -22.26 -0.46 -2.34
N LEU A 137 -22.44 0.38 -3.35
CA LEU A 137 -22.42 1.85 -3.25
C LEU A 137 -23.57 2.42 -2.40
N ASN A 138 -24.63 1.66 -2.14
CA ASN A 138 -25.74 2.08 -1.27
C ASN A 138 -25.48 1.75 0.21
N LYS A 139 -24.50 0.87 0.47
CA LYS A 139 -24.19 0.37 1.80
C LYS A 139 -22.88 0.92 2.35
N PHE A 140 -21.83 0.88 1.55
CA PHE A 140 -20.48 1.25 1.97
C PHE A 140 -20.14 2.67 1.53
N THR A 141 -19.36 3.36 2.36
CA THR A 141 -18.90 4.71 2.08
C THR A 141 -17.52 4.73 1.41
N ASN A 142 -17.16 5.84 0.78
CA ASN A 142 -15.80 6.05 0.31
C ASN A 142 -14.75 5.93 1.44
N GLY A 143 -15.13 6.24 2.67
CA GLY A 143 -14.29 6.04 3.85
C GLY A 143 -14.04 4.57 4.17
N ASP A 144 -15.06 3.72 4.02
CA ASP A 144 -14.92 2.26 4.16
C ASP A 144 -13.99 1.69 3.09
N MET A 145 -14.11 2.18 1.85
CA MET A 145 -13.19 1.83 0.76
C MET A 145 -11.74 2.21 1.09
N CYS A 146 -11.52 3.43 1.60
CA CYS A 146 -10.19 3.88 2.01
C CYS A 146 -9.63 3.03 3.16
N ARG A 147 -10.46 2.74 4.18
CA ARG A 147 -10.03 1.98 5.36
C ARG A 147 -9.65 0.55 5.04
N ILE A 148 -10.43 -0.16 4.22
CA ILE A 148 -10.09 -1.55 3.85
C ILE A 148 -8.78 -1.62 3.06
N HIS A 149 -8.49 -0.65 2.19
CA HIS A 149 -7.18 -0.54 1.54
C HIS A 149 -6.06 -0.30 2.55
N GLY A 150 -6.29 0.61 3.52
CA GLY A 150 -5.35 0.87 4.62
C GLY A 150 -5.03 -0.39 5.41
N ILE A 151 -6.05 -1.15 5.81
CA ILE A 151 -5.90 -2.42 6.53
C ILE A 151 -5.08 -3.42 5.71
N VAL A 152 -5.44 -3.63 4.43
CA VAL A 152 -4.74 -4.59 3.55
C VAL A 152 -3.28 -4.20 3.40
N TYR A 153 -2.99 -2.95 3.03
CA TYR A 153 -1.64 -2.51 2.74
C TYR A 153 -0.76 -2.47 3.99
N GLU A 154 -1.27 -2.01 5.13
CA GLU A 154 -0.49 -1.99 6.38
C GLU A 154 -0.16 -3.39 6.89
N THR A 155 -1.12 -4.32 6.79
CA THR A 155 -0.90 -5.74 7.09
C THR A 155 0.24 -6.28 6.23
N LEU A 156 0.16 -6.08 4.91
CA LEU A 156 1.12 -6.62 3.96
C LEU A 156 2.53 -5.99 4.06
N MET A 157 2.64 -4.76 4.58
CA MET A 157 3.92 -4.08 4.80
C MET A 157 4.64 -4.53 6.08
N GLU A 158 3.99 -5.26 6.99
CA GLU A 158 4.69 -5.88 8.13
C GLU A 158 5.62 -7.03 7.70
N ASP A 159 5.31 -7.72 6.60
CA ASP A 159 6.11 -8.82 6.08
C ASP A 159 7.37 -8.30 5.34
N GLU A 160 8.54 -8.72 5.82
CA GLU A 160 9.83 -8.27 5.31
C GLU A 160 10.17 -8.82 3.92
N GLU A 161 9.69 -10.01 3.58
CA GLU A 161 9.85 -10.57 2.25
C GLU A 161 9.05 -9.74 1.24
N ASN A 162 7.87 -9.23 1.62
CA ASN A 162 7.11 -8.29 0.80
C ASN A 162 7.84 -6.95 0.61
N GLN A 163 8.50 -6.44 1.65
CA GLN A 163 9.31 -5.22 1.56
C GLN A 163 10.45 -5.36 0.55
N VAL A 164 11.02 -6.57 0.42
CA VAL A 164 12.13 -6.85 -0.52
C VAL A 164 11.65 -7.22 -1.91
N ARG A 165 10.66 -8.12 -2.04
CA ARG A 165 10.22 -8.67 -3.33
C ARG A 165 9.16 -7.81 -4.02
N GLY A 166 8.30 -7.18 -3.22
CA GLY A 166 7.20 -6.32 -3.71
C GLY A 166 5.92 -7.09 -4.03
N PHE A 167 5.04 -6.42 -4.77
CA PHE A 167 3.64 -6.81 -4.93
C PHE A 167 3.21 -6.92 -6.39
N VAL A 168 2.34 -7.88 -6.66
CA VAL A 168 1.57 -8.00 -7.91
C VAL A 168 0.11 -7.68 -7.60
N HIS A 169 -0.49 -6.76 -8.35
CA HIS A 169 -1.89 -6.39 -8.20
C HIS A 169 -2.70 -7.09 -9.29
N PHE A 170 -3.76 -7.79 -8.90
CA PHE A 170 -4.64 -8.53 -9.79
C PHE A 170 -6.09 -8.09 -9.55
N ALA A 171 -6.67 -7.35 -10.48
CA ALA A 171 -7.96 -6.67 -10.30
C ALA A 171 -9.02 -7.12 -11.31
N ASP A 172 -10.16 -7.59 -10.82
CA ASP A 172 -11.37 -7.85 -11.60
C ASP A 172 -12.27 -6.60 -11.58
N GLY A 173 -12.36 -5.93 -12.73
CA GLY A 173 -13.16 -4.73 -12.93
C GLY A 173 -14.66 -4.97 -13.14
N SER A 174 -15.11 -6.24 -13.12
CA SER A 174 -16.53 -6.57 -13.30
C SER A 174 -17.40 -5.80 -12.30
N GLY A 175 -18.52 -5.24 -12.75
CA GLY A 175 -19.44 -4.48 -11.88
C GLY A 175 -19.01 -3.06 -11.55
N VAL A 176 -17.82 -2.60 -11.98
CA VAL A 176 -17.41 -1.20 -11.84
C VAL A 176 -17.95 -0.37 -13.00
N GLY A 177 -18.68 0.70 -12.66
CA GLY A 177 -19.22 1.66 -13.62
C GLY A 177 -19.12 3.10 -13.12
N PHE A 178 -19.76 4.04 -13.85
CA PHE A 178 -19.68 5.49 -13.56
C PHE A 178 -20.02 5.86 -12.12
N ALA A 179 -20.96 5.17 -11.48
CA ALA A 179 -21.36 5.45 -10.10
C ALA A 179 -20.18 5.38 -9.12
N TYR A 180 -19.18 4.53 -9.37
CA TYR A 180 -17.96 4.45 -8.55
C TYR A 180 -17.12 5.73 -8.61
N LEU A 181 -17.17 6.47 -9.72
CA LEU A 181 -16.44 7.74 -9.85
C LEU A 181 -17.01 8.83 -8.96
N THR A 182 -18.23 8.64 -8.44
CA THR A 182 -18.86 9.59 -7.51
C THR A 182 -18.36 9.43 -6.07
N LEU A 183 -17.62 8.34 -5.76
CA LEU A 183 -17.07 8.09 -4.42
C LEU A 183 -16.00 9.11 -4.01
N PHE A 184 -15.29 9.67 -4.99
CA PHE A 184 -14.19 10.59 -4.74
C PHE A 184 -14.28 11.81 -5.63
N THR A 185 -13.99 12.97 -5.05
CA THR A 185 -13.68 14.16 -5.85
C THR A 185 -12.39 13.95 -6.63
N ILE A 186 -12.21 14.69 -7.73
CA ILE A 186 -10.96 14.67 -8.51
C ILE A 186 -9.74 14.95 -7.61
N ARG A 187 -9.88 15.88 -6.66
CA ARG A 187 -8.81 16.21 -5.70
C ARG A 187 -8.45 15.02 -4.82
N GLU A 188 -9.44 14.29 -4.29
CA GLU A 188 -9.20 13.10 -3.48
C GLU A 188 -8.59 11.97 -4.31
N ALA A 189 -9.08 11.74 -5.52
CA ALA A 189 -8.52 10.73 -6.42
C ALA A 189 -7.04 11.01 -6.76
N VAL A 190 -6.68 12.26 -7.09
CA VAL A 190 -5.27 12.65 -7.29
C VAL A 190 -4.45 12.41 -6.03
N ARG A 191 -4.98 12.79 -4.85
CA ARG A 191 -4.30 12.58 -3.56
C ARG A 191 -4.08 11.10 -3.28
N ILE A 192 -5.06 10.25 -3.52
CA ILE A 192 -4.97 8.78 -3.34
C ILE A 192 -3.89 8.21 -4.26
N VAL A 193 -3.94 8.50 -5.56
CA VAL A 193 -3.00 7.93 -6.54
C VAL A 193 -1.56 8.38 -6.26
N LYS A 194 -1.34 9.68 -6.04
CA LYS A 194 0.01 10.20 -5.79
C LYS A 194 0.60 9.70 -4.47
N ASN A 195 -0.22 9.60 -3.41
CA ASN A 195 0.26 9.07 -2.13
C ASN A 195 0.49 7.57 -2.16
N GLY A 196 -0.39 6.81 -2.85
CA GLY A 196 -0.22 5.38 -3.04
C GLY A 196 1.11 5.05 -3.72
N GLU A 197 1.49 5.81 -4.75
CA GLU A 197 2.76 5.59 -5.46
C GLU A 197 3.99 6.12 -4.70
N LYS A 198 3.91 7.33 -4.13
CA LYS A 198 5.10 8.07 -3.69
C LYS A 198 5.33 8.06 -2.18
N THR A 199 4.29 7.81 -1.39
CA THR A 199 4.32 7.91 0.09
C THR A 199 4.22 6.55 0.76
N LEU A 200 3.33 5.66 0.31
CA LEU A 200 3.26 4.30 0.85
C LEU A 200 4.52 3.52 0.46
N PRO A 201 5.24 2.88 1.41
CA PRO A 201 6.47 2.17 1.13
C PRO A 201 6.23 0.79 0.49
N MET A 202 5.42 0.76 -0.58
CA MET A 202 5.09 -0.44 -1.34
C MET A 202 5.84 -0.48 -2.67
N ARG A 203 6.33 -1.67 -3.04
CA ARG A 203 7.02 -1.90 -4.32
C ARG A 203 6.07 -2.58 -5.30
N HIS A 204 5.26 -1.80 -6.01
CA HIS A 204 4.32 -2.31 -7.03
C HIS A 204 5.07 -2.85 -8.24
N LYS A 205 5.23 -4.17 -8.40
CA LYS A 205 6.03 -4.79 -9.46
C LYS A 205 5.21 -5.00 -10.74
N GLU A 206 3.94 -5.41 -10.62
CA GLU A 206 3.01 -5.60 -11.74
C GLU A 206 1.57 -5.24 -11.34
N VAL A 207 0.77 -4.82 -12.32
CA VAL A 207 -0.66 -4.52 -12.17
C VAL A 207 -1.41 -5.12 -13.35
N HIS A 208 -2.31 -6.06 -13.08
CA HIS A 208 -3.15 -6.73 -14.07
C HIS A 208 -4.61 -6.38 -13.80
N GLY A 209 -5.28 -5.77 -14.77
CA GLY A 209 -6.70 -5.45 -14.70
C GLY A 209 -7.46 -6.15 -15.83
N PHE A 210 -8.62 -6.74 -15.54
CA PHE A 210 -9.46 -7.38 -16.55
C PHE A 210 -10.94 -7.11 -16.31
N ASN A 211 -11.80 -7.39 -17.29
CA ASN A 211 -13.25 -7.13 -17.24
C ASN A 211 -13.61 -5.66 -16.95
N ILE A 212 -12.79 -4.71 -17.39
CA ILE A 212 -13.08 -3.29 -17.17
C ILE A 212 -14.11 -2.83 -18.19
N HIS A 213 -15.25 -2.31 -17.70
CA HIS A 213 -16.32 -1.86 -18.57
C HIS A 213 -15.83 -0.70 -19.48
N PRO A 214 -16.15 -0.67 -20.79
CA PRO A 214 -15.69 0.37 -21.72
C PRO A 214 -16.02 1.79 -21.28
N SER A 215 -17.10 1.98 -20.52
CA SER A 215 -17.47 3.29 -19.96
C SER A 215 -16.41 3.87 -19.02
N MET A 216 -15.52 3.04 -18.47
CA MET A 216 -14.47 3.46 -17.55
C MET A 216 -13.19 3.90 -18.28
N LYS A 217 -13.14 3.82 -19.61
CA LYS A 217 -11.95 4.15 -20.41
C LYS A 217 -11.39 5.54 -20.09
N PHE A 218 -12.23 6.56 -20.03
CA PHE A 218 -11.77 7.93 -19.75
C PHE A 218 -11.15 8.05 -18.35
N ALA A 219 -11.72 7.37 -17.35
CA ALA A 219 -11.22 7.38 -15.99
C ALA A 219 -9.89 6.62 -15.87
N LEU A 220 -9.74 5.52 -16.60
CA LEU A 220 -8.48 4.79 -16.74
C LEU A 220 -7.41 5.66 -17.41
N ASP A 221 -7.72 6.22 -18.58
CA ASP A 221 -6.78 7.05 -19.35
C ASP A 221 -6.34 8.26 -18.50
N TRP A 222 -7.28 8.91 -17.81
CA TRP A 222 -6.97 9.97 -16.84
C TRP A 222 -6.10 9.48 -15.69
N GLY A 223 -6.44 8.36 -15.05
CA GLY A 223 -5.65 7.77 -13.96
C GLY A 223 -4.23 7.42 -14.38
N MET A 224 -4.05 6.91 -15.60
CA MET A 224 -2.73 6.63 -16.18
C MET A 224 -1.88 7.90 -16.32
N THR A 225 -2.45 9.09 -16.49
CA THR A 225 -1.68 10.34 -16.48
C THR A 225 -1.15 10.74 -15.10
N LEU A 226 -1.75 10.22 -14.02
CA LEU A 226 -1.38 10.57 -12.65
C LEU A 226 -0.21 9.77 -12.09
N ILE A 227 0.08 8.60 -12.67
CA ILE A 227 1.16 7.70 -12.23
C ILE A 227 2.44 7.92 -13.06
N SER A 228 3.61 7.57 -12.51
CA SER A 228 4.87 7.65 -13.26
C SER A 228 4.95 6.62 -14.39
N ASP A 229 5.82 6.86 -15.38
CA ASP A 229 6.07 5.92 -16.48
C ASP A 229 6.57 4.55 -15.98
N LYS A 230 7.23 4.53 -14.83
CA LYS A 230 7.63 3.28 -14.15
C LYS A 230 6.43 2.44 -13.73
N ILE A 231 5.33 3.05 -13.27
CA ILE A 231 4.11 2.31 -12.93
C ILE A 231 3.31 2.02 -14.20
N LYS A 232 3.20 2.97 -15.14
CA LYS A 232 2.47 2.74 -16.42
C LYS A 232 3.00 1.52 -17.17
N SER A 233 4.32 1.36 -17.24
CA SER A 233 4.98 0.20 -17.88
C SER A 233 4.73 -1.14 -17.17
N ARG A 234 4.14 -1.13 -15.97
CA ARG A 234 3.78 -2.32 -15.19
C ARG A 234 2.29 -2.65 -15.26
N VAL A 235 1.48 -1.78 -15.87
CA VAL A 235 0.04 -1.97 -16.03
C VAL A 235 -0.23 -2.78 -17.29
N ARG A 236 -1.00 -3.85 -17.15
CA ARG A 236 -1.53 -4.66 -18.25
C ARG A 236 -3.03 -4.78 -18.08
N LEU A 237 -3.75 -4.40 -19.12
CA LEU A 237 -5.21 -4.47 -19.16
C LEU A 237 -5.65 -5.53 -20.17
N TYR A 238 -6.61 -6.35 -19.78
CA TYR A 238 -7.14 -7.44 -20.56
C TYR A 238 -8.65 -7.29 -20.67
N SER A 239 -9.25 -7.79 -21.76
CA SER A 239 -10.70 -7.73 -21.91
C SER A 239 -11.40 -8.68 -20.95
N ASN A 240 -10.83 -9.88 -20.76
CA ASN A 240 -11.40 -10.94 -19.95
C ASN A 240 -10.33 -11.87 -19.37
N ILE A 241 -10.76 -12.83 -18.53
CA ILE A 241 -9.85 -13.76 -17.84
C ILE A 241 -9.10 -14.70 -18.80
N ASN A 242 -9.68 -15.09 -19.94
CA ASN A 242 -8.98 -15.97 -20.88
C ASN A 242 -7.74 -15.28 -21.46
N GLU A 243 -7.86 -13.99 -21.82
CA GLU A 243 -6.72 -13.19 -22.29
C GLU A 243 -5.61 -13.06 -21.24
N VAL A 244 -5.96 -12.97 -19.95
CA VAL A 244 -4.98 -13.00 -18.85
C VAL A 244 -4.20 -14.31 -18.87
N LEU A 245 -4.91 -15.44 -18.98
CA LEU A 245 -4.33 -16.78 -18.94
C LEU A 245 -3.47 -17.06 -20.18
N ASP A 246 -3.94 -16.63 -21.36
CA ASP A 246 -3.25 -16.83 -22.64
C ASP A 246 -1.98 -15.98 -22.75
N ALA A 247 -1.97 -14.79 -22.13
CA ALA A 247 -0.80 -13.92 -22.13
C ALA A 247 0.40 -14.48 -21.33
N GLY A 248 0.18 -15.44 -20.43
CA GLY A 248 1.25 -16.12 -19.69
C GLY A 248 2.03 -15.23 -18.70
N HIS A 249 1.52 -14.04 -18.37
CA HIS A 249 2.17 -13.13 -17.42
C HIS A 249 1.80 -13.40 -15.94
N VAL A 250 0.71 -14.13 -15.68
CA VAL A 250 0.24 -14.46 -14.33
C VAL A 250 0.13 -15.97 -14.21
N GLU A 251 0.75 -16.54 -13.18
CA GLU A 251 0.77 -18.00 -13.01
C GLU A 251 -0.59 -18.50 -12.47
N LYS A 252 -1.03 -19.68 -12.91
CA LYS A 252 -2.33 -20.22 -12.49
C LYS A 252 -2.39 -20.55 -11.00
N HIS A 253 -1.30 -20.97 -10.38
CA HIS A 253 -1.32 -21.41 -8.98
C HIS A 253 -1.51 -20.28 -7.96
N ILE A 254 -1.24 -19.03 -8.35
CA ILE A 254 -1.48 -17.83 -7.54
C ILE A 254 -2.85 -17.19 -7.79
N LEU A 255 -3.64 -17.72 -8.73
CA LEU A 255 -4.98 -17.25 -9.00
C LEU A 255 -6.02 -18.01 -8.16
N PRO A 256 -7.11 -17.35 -7.75
CA PRO A 256 -8.31 -18.02 -7.29
C PRO A 256 -8.85 -19.02 -8.33
N LYS A 257 -9.51 -20.09 -7.88
CA LYS A 257 -10.14 -21.10 -8.74
C LYS A 257 -11.14 -20.48 -9.72
N GLU A 258 -11.86 -19.46 -9.28
CA GLU A 258 -12.82 -18.67 -10.05
C GLU A 258 -12.16 -17.93 -11.24
N TYR A 259 -10.84 -17.77 -11.22
CA TYR A 259 -10.04 -17.15 -12.27
C TYR A 259 -9.07 -18.14 -12.94
N GLY A 260 -9.35 -19.44 -12.86
CA GLY A 260 -8.57 -20.49 -13.53
C GLY A 260 -7.40 -21.05 -12.72
N GLY A 261 -7.30 -20.69 -11.44
CA GLY A 261 -6.36 -21.30 -10.51
C GLY A 261 -6.89 -22.56 -9.84
N THR A 262 -6.32 -22.91 -8.69
CA THR A 262 -6.56 -24.21 -8.03
C THR A 262 -7.30 -24.11 -6.70
N MET A 263 -7.05 -23.06 -5.92
CA MET A 263 -7.64 -22.86 -4.60
C MET A 263 -8.85 -21.91 -4.70
N PRO A 264 -10.03 -22.28 -4.17
CA PRO A 264 -11.20 -21.40 -4.12
C PRO A 264 -10.90 -20.06 -3.45
N MET A 265 -11.45 -18.98 -3.98
CA MET A 265 -11.30 -17.63 -3.40
C MET A 265 -11.75 -17.58 -1.94
N SER A 266 -12.87 -18.24 -1.63
CA SER A 266 -13.41 -18.30 -0.28
C SER A 266 -12.46 -18.99 0.72
N GLU A 267 -11.69 -19.97 0.25
CA GLU A 267 -10.65 -20.63 1.04
C GLU A 267 -9.44 -19.70 1.24
N MET A 268 -8.95 -19.05 0.17
CA MET A 268 -7.87 -18.05 0.26
C MET A 268 -8.17 -16.95 1.29
N ILE A 269 -9.43 -16.49 1.31
CA ILE A 269 -9.92 -15.48 2.27
C ILE A 269 -9.99 -16.07 3.69
N GLY A 270 -10.31 -17.36 3.84
CA GLY A 270 -10.52 -18.03 5.13
C GLY A 270 -11.98 -18.03 5.60
N LYS A 271 -12.95 -18.18 4.68
CA LYS A 271 -14.38 -18.28 5.02
C LYS A 271 -14.81 -19.63 5.58
N PHE A 272 -14.15 -20.71 5.18
CA PHE A 272 -14.51 -22.07 5.54
C PHE A 272 -13.32 -22.70 6.28
N GLU A 273 -13.36 -22.65 7.61
CA GLU A 273 -12.21 -22.97 8.47
C GLU A 273 -11.89 -24.47 8.61
N ALA A 274 -12.67 -25.34 7.95
CA ALA A 274 -12.54 -26.79 8.05
C ALA A 274 -11.70 -27.36 6.89
N GLY A 275 -10.43 -27.70 7.16
CA GLY A 275 -9.62 -28.56 6.29
C GLY A 275 -8.34 -27.95 5.68
N ALA A 276 -8.08 -26.65 5.84
CA ALA A 276 -6.87 -26.03 5.31
C ALA A 276 -5.61 -26.50 6.06
N LEU A 277 -4.63 -27.06 5.33
CA LEU A 277 -3.37 -27.60 5.87
C LEU A 277 -2.48 -26.55 6.54
N ASN A 278 -2.67 -25.25 6.26
CA ASN A 278 -1.84 -24.18 6.81
C ASN A 278 -2.65 -22.90 7.06
N LYS A 279 -3.34 -22.83 8.20
CA LYS A 279 -4.28 -21.74 8.53
C LYS A 279 -3.59 -20.37 8.65
N SER A 280 -2.30 -20.32 9.00
CA SER A 280 -1.55 -19.07 9.17
C SER A 280 -1.34 -18.28 7.89
N GLU A 281 -1.46 -18.91 6.73
CA GLU A 281 -1.26 -18.27 5.42
C GLU A 281 -2.56 -17.74 4.80
N LEU A 282 -3.69 -17.96 5.48
CA LEU A 282 -4.98 -17.47 5.01
C LEU A 282 -5.15 -15.98 5.35
N TRP A 283 -5.80 -15.25 4.45
CA TRP A 283 -5.85 -13.79 4.55
C TRP A 283 -6.44 -13.27 5.86
N LYS A 284 -7.54 -13.85 6.34
CA LYS A 284 -8.14 -13.48 7.63
C LYS A 284 -7.23 -13.74 8.84
N GLU A 285 -6.37 -14.75 8.78
CA GLU A 285 -5.43 -15.03 9.87
C GLU A 285 -4.28 -14.02 9.87
N GLU A 286 -3.74 -13.66 8.70
CA GLU A 286 -2.76 -12.57 8.59
C GLU A 286 -3.32 -11.23 9.11
N LEU A 287 -4.59 -10.92 8.79
CA LEU A 287 -5.30 -9.77 9.32
C LEU A 287 -5.42 -9.80 10.84
N ARG A 288 -5.80 -10.96 11.40
CA ARG A 288 -5.93 -11.16 12.86
C ARG A 288 -4.59 -10.99 13.56
N GLN A 289 -3.52 -11.57 13.02
CA GLN A 289 -2.17 -11.46 13.60
C GLN A 289 -1.63 -10.03 13.55
N SER A 290 -1.94 -9.29 12.49
CA SER A 290 -1.49 -7.91 12.31
C SER A 290 -2.34 -6.89 13.05
N HIS A 291 -3.55 -7.26 13.48
CA HIS A 291 -4.49 -6.35 14.13
C HIS A 291 -3.90 -5.57 15.32
N PRO A 292 -3.23 -6.19 16.32
CA PRO A 292 -2.70 -5.44 17.46
C PRO A 292 -1.69 -4.37 17.07
N ILE A 293 -0.80 -4.66 16.11
CA ILE A 293 0.20 -3.69 15.66
C ILE A 293 -0.43 -2.59 14.81
N LEU A 294 -1.42 -2.90 13.97
CA LEU A 294 -2.15 -1.89 13.20
C LEU A 294 -2.92 -0.92 14.11
N MET A 295 -3.54 -1.40 15.19
CA MET A 295 -4.21 -0.53 16.16
C MET A 295 -3.25 0.44 16.84
N SER A 296 -1.98 0.05 17.06
CA SER A 296 -0.98 0.93 17.65
C SER A 296 -0.52 2.04 16.69
N HIS A 297 -0.85 1.97 15.38
CA HIS A 297 -0.43 3.00 14.42
C HIS A 297 -1.14 4.33 14.65
N ASP A 298 -2.31 4.32 15.29
CA ASP A 298 -3.05 5.53 15.68
C ASP A 298 -2.30 6.38 16.70
N GLU A 299 -1.31 5.80 17.41
CA GLU A 299 -0.45 6.53 18.34
C GLU A 299 0.69 7.30 17.63
N MET A 300 0.97 7.02 16.35
CA MET A 300 1.97 7.75 15.58
C MET A 300 1.45 9.15 15.22
N ALA A 301 2.30 10.17 15.40
CA ALA A 301 1.88 11.54 15.19
C ALA A 301 3.04 12.46 14.83
N VAL A 302 2.72 13.50 14.05
CA VAL A 302 3.60 14.64 13.80
C VAL A 302 3.13 15.89 14.56
N ASN A 303 4.04 16.85 14.75
CA ASN A 303 3.67 18.20 15.13
C ASN A 303 3.19 18.96 13.89
N GLU A 304 1.88 18.93 13.65
CA GLU A 304 1.23 19.51 12.48
C GLU A 304 1.51 21.00 12.26
N GLU A 305 1.79 21.77 13.30
CA GLU A 305 2.08 23.21 13.19
C GLU A 305 3.38 23.48 12.43
N LEU A 306 4.28 22.49 12.40
CA LEU A 306 5.55 22.54 11.69
C LEU A 306 5.44 22.09 10.22
N PHE A 307 4.22 21.95 9.68
CA PHE A 307 3.96 21.61 8.28
C PHE A 307 3.11 22.69 7.62
N SER A 308 3.54 23.13 6.45
CA SER A 308 2.77 24.05 5.61
C SER A 308 1.48 23.39 5.12
N ARG A 309 0.52 24.23 4.73
CA ARG A 309 -0.76 23.77 4.16
C ARG A 309 -0.57 22.86 2.95
N ARG A 310 0.40 23.16 2.07
CA ARG A 310 0.66 22.34 0.87
C ARG A 310 1.17 20.93 1.23
N GLU A 311 1.98 20.82 2.27
CA GLU A 311 2.45 19.53 2.79
C GLU A 311 1.29 18.69 3.31
N LYS A 312 0.39 19.31 4.09
CA LYS A 312 -0.82 18.66 4.63
C LYS A 312 -1.79 18.21 3.54
N GLU A 313 -1.91 19.00 2.47
CA GLU A 313 -2.73 18.67 1.30
C GLU A 313 -2.13 17.52 0.46
N GLY A 314 -0.90 17.07 0.76
CA GLY A 314 -0.24 15.96 0.07
C GLY A 314 0.48 16.37 -1.21
N ALA A 315 0.81 17.66 -1.38
CA ALA A 315 1.57 18.13 -2.53
C ALA A 315 3.00 17.58 -2.47
N VAL A 316 3.32 16.63 -3.34
CA VAL A 316 4.63 15.95 -3.40
C VAL A 316 5.76 16.96 -3.64
N SER A 317 5.51 18.00 -4.43
CA SER A 317 6.45 19.07 -4.76
C SER A 317 6.71 20.07 -3.62
N ALA A 318 5.81 20.19 -2.64
CA ALA A 318 5.91 21.20 -1.58
C ALA A 318 6.98 20.90 -0.50
N LEU A 319 7.66 19.76 -0.62
CA LEU A 319 8.59 19.23 0.38
C LEU A 319 10.05 19.20 -0.07
N ARG A 320 10.34 19.51 -1.35
CA ARG A 320 11.73 19.62 -1.82
C ARG A 320 12.37 20.84 -1.16
N ARG A 321 13.13 20.65 -0.07
CA ARG A 321 14.04 21.68 0.44
C ARG A 321 15.02 22.05 -0.68
N GLN A 322 15.30 23.35 -0.84
CA GLN A 322 16.26 23.87 -1.82
C GLN A 322 17.58 23.09 -1.73
N GLY A 323 18.03 22.46 -2.83
CA GLY A 323 19.41 21.94 -2.89
C GLY A 323 19.73 20.82 -3.87
N VAL A 324 18.80 19.96 -4.31
CA VAL A 324 19.13 18.87 -5.24
C VAL A 324 18.18 18.86 -6.43
N SER A 325 18.63 19.52 -7.51
CA SER A 325 17.97 19.52 -8.81
C SER A 325 18.48 18.32 -9.63
N CYS A 326 17.62 17.32 -9.81
CA CYS A 326 17.61 16.49 -11.03
C CYS A 326 16.14 16.21 -11.39
N GLY A 327 15.66 16.81 -12.48
CA GLY A 327 14.33 16.58 -13.05
C GLY A 327 13.24 17.54 -12.56
N ALA A 328 12.98 18.59 -13.33
CA ALA A 328 11.84 19.48 -13.15
C ALA A 328 10.58 18.84 -13.78
N GLU A 329 9.81 18.10 -12.99
CA GLU A 329 8.38 17.91 -13.28
C GLU A 329 7.62 19.04 -12.57
N LYS A 330 7.14 20.02 -13.33
CA LYS A 330 6.19 21.02 -12.82
C LYS A 330 4.83 20.33 -12.65
N ASP A 331 4.36 20.19 -11.40
CA ASP A 331 2.96 19.83 -11.12
C ASP A 331 2.03 20.94 -11.65
N SER A 332 1.45 20.74 -12.84
CA SER A 332 0.57 21.72 -13.51
C SER A 332 -0.90 21.66 -13.09
N LEU A 333 -1.25 20.88 -12.07
CA LEU A 333 -2.67 20.58 -11.74
C LEU A 333 -3.23 21.34 -10.53
N CYS A 334 -2.56 22.40 -10.08
CA CYS A 334 -3.13 23.35 -9.12
C CYS A 334 -4.19 24.24 -9.81
N GLY A 335 -5.30 23.64 -10.27
CA GLY A 335 -6.32 24.39 -11.01
C GLY A 335 -7.63 23.68 -11.35
N ILE A 336 -7.74 22.35 -11.25
CA ILE A 336 -8.99 21.67 -11.65
C ILE A 336 -9.92 21.50 -10.44
N THR A 337 -10.70 22.54 -10.16
CA THR A 337 -11.92 22.45 -9.33
C THR A 337 -13.11 22.17 -10.24
N GLY A 338 -13.30 20.89 -10.62
CA GLY A 338 -14.47 20.43 -11.35
C GLY A 338 -15.27 19.45 -10.49
N ASN A 339 -16.58 19.68 -10.35
CA ASN A 339 -17.49 18.84 -9.59
C ASN A 339 -18.40 18.12 -10.58
N PHE A 340 -18.39 16.78 -10.64
CA PHE A 340 -19.23 15.99 -11.55
C PHE A 340 -20.71 15.89 -11.12
N ARG A 341 -21.20 16.81 -10.27
CA ARG A 341 -22.60 16.82 -9.80
C ARG A 341 -23.63 17.29 -10.83
N LYS A 342 -23.25 17.51 -12.09
CA LYS A 342 -24.17 17.87 -13.17
C LYS A 342 -23.69 17.31 -14.51
N LEU A 343 -23.90 16.02 -14.73
CA LEU A 343 -24.17 15.45 -16.05
C LEU A 343 -25.16 14.30 -15.90
#